data_AF-A0A0Q8FJ00-F1
#
_entry.id   AF-A0A0Q8FJ00-F1
#
_cell.length_a   1.000
_cell.length_b   1.000
_cell.length_c   1.000
_cell.angle_alpha   90.00
_cell.angle_beta   90.00
_cell.angle_gamma   90.00
#
_symmetry.space_group_name_H-M   'P 1'
#
loop_
_entity.id
_entity.type
_entity.pdbx_description
1 polymer ?
#
loop_
_entity_poly.entity_id
_entity_poly.type
_entity_poly.pdbx_seq_one_letter_code
_entity_poly.pdbx_strand_id
1 'polypeptide(L)'
;MMSRRGLLWLSTGLAMLGLAGCETVGVYRFRLTVEIDTPRGVRDGSSVMQVRYGVSYNINGGGQQADVDLDGEAVFVDLGDGRHVIAVLGHPLLRSGAYEQRFLPADAFFPDYSSLRQIRALKASGKKLQGAADLAVEQIPSLATFERPADPTSARVVYGRAIRMVADGAGERETRVHIDEIAEVFGAGYALRRVRLEIVPENTPITRQIKQRLPWLNDPNVMKNPGWALLPELSRIVINLLVSK
;
A
#
# COMPACT_ATOMS: atom_id res chain seq x y z
N MET A 1 -21.73 -0.60 -70.53
CA MET A 1 -20.86 0.00 -69.49
C MET A 1 -21.73 0.44 -68.33
N MET A 2 -21.24 0.21 -67.12
CA MET A 2 -21.93 0.26 -65.83
C MET A 2 -22.62 1.60 -65.50
N SER A 3 -23.75 1.54 -64.81
CA SER A 3 -23.88 2.25 -63.52
C SER A 3 -24.81 1.47 -62.60
N ARG A 4 -24.28 1.19 -61.40
CA ARG A 4 -24.82 0.28 -60.40
C ARG A 4 -25.74 1.04 -59.45
N ARG A 5 -26.80 0.34 -59.07
CA ARG A 5 -27.83 0.68 -58.07
C ARG A 5 -27.21 1.15 -56.74
N GLY A 6 -27.60 2.33 -56.28
CA GLY A 6 -27.43 2.77 -54.91
C GLY A 6 -28.70 2.47 -54.11
N LEU A 7 -28.64 1.47 -53.24
CA LEU A 7 -29.67 1.22 -52.23
C LEU A 7 -29.02 1.47 -50.86
N LEU A 8 -29.31 2.64 -50.28
CA LEU A 8 -28.85 3.05 -48.97
C LEU A 8 -29.50 2.19 -47.89
N TRP A 9 -28.65 1.57 -47.07
CA TRP A 9 -29.00 0.76 -45.92
C TRP A 9 -29.54 1.62 -44.76
N LEU A 10 -30.66 1.19 -44.19
CA LEU A 10 -31.22 1.68 -42.94
C LEU A 10 -31.54 0.45 -42.10
N SER A 11 -30.82 0.25 -40.98
CA SER A 11 -31.41 0.08 -39.64
C SER A 11 -30.47 -0.64 -38.67
N THR A 12 -29.98 0.12 -37.69
CA THR A 12 -30.17 -0.10 -36.24
C THR A 12 -29.76 -1.46 -35.65
N GLY A 13 -28.62 -1.45 -34.97
CA GLY A 13 -28.22 -2.47 -33.99
C GLY A 13 -27.39 -1.81 -32.89
N LEU A 14 -28.00 -0.93 -32.10
CA LEU A 14 -27.37 -0.35 -30.91
C LEU A 14 -27.30 -1.46 -29.85
N ALA A 15 -26.22 -2.24 -29.88
CA ALA A 15 -25.89 -3.17 -28.81
C ALA A 15 -25.59 -2.34 -27.54
N MET A 16 -26.56 -2.31 -26.61
CA MET A 16 -26.34 -1.81 -25.26
C MET A 16 -25.27 -2.69 -24.59
N LEU A 17 -24.03 -2.19 -24.58
CA LEU A 17 -23.01 -2.63 -23.64
C LEU A 17 -23.51 -2.30 -22.24
N GLY A 18 -23.95 -3.33 -21.51
CA GLY A 18 -24.13 -3.26 -20.07
C GLY A 18 -22.77 -3.02 -19.42
N LEU A 19 -22.41 -1.74 -19.26
CA LEU A 19 -21.30 -1.34 -18.41
C LEU A 19 -21.66 -1.78 -16.99
N ALA A 20 -21.09 -2.89 -16.54
CA ALA A 20 -20.87 -3.15 -15.13
C ALA A 20 -19.96 -2.03 -14.62
N GLY A 21 -20.57 -0.90 -14.27
CA GLY A 21 -19.87 0.30 -13.85
C GLY A 21 -19.42 0.14 -12.40
N CYS A 22 -18.11 0.14 -12.17
CA CYS A 22 -17.61 0.51 -10.85
C CYS A 22 -18.02 1.96 -10.61
N GLU A 23 -18.86 2.22 -9.59
CA GLU A 23 -19.15 3.59 -9.17
C GLU A 23 -17.99 4.03 -8.28
N THR A 24 -17.06 4.85 -8.81
CA THR A 24 -16.11 5.56 -7.95
C THR A 24 -16.90 6.53 -7.07
N VAL A 25 -16.93 6.25 -5.78
CA VAL A 25 -17.68 7.02 -4.78
C VAL A 25 -16.90 8.26 -4.38
N GLY A 26 -15.57 8.19 -4.25
CA GLY A 26 -14.78 9.36 -3.91
C GLY A 26 -13.28 9.15 -4.04
N VAL A 27 -12.56 10.27 -3.86
CA VAL A 27 -11.10 10.33 -3.87
C VAL A 27 -10.67 11.20 -2.69
N TYR A 28 -9.61 10.81 -1.99
CA TYR A 28 -8.95 11.68 -1.01
C TYR A 28 -7.44 11.47 -1.06
N ARG A 29 -6.70 12.51 -0.66
CA ARG A 29 -5.25 12.43 -0.48
C ARG A 29 -4.90 12.53 0.98
N PHE A 30 -3.83 11.85 1.35
CA PHE A 30 -3.31 11.89 2.70
C PHE A 30 -1.79 11.91 2.67
N ARG A 31 -1.19 12.53 3.68
CA ARG A 31 0.24 12.45 3.97
C ARG A 31 0.44 11.44 5.09
N LEU A 32 1.33 10.48 4.85
CA LEU A 32 1.86 9.62 5.90
C LEU A 32 3.24 10.15 6.29
N THR A 33 3.46 10.40 7.57
CA THR A 33 4.74 10.84 8.14
C THR A 33 5.22 9.79 9.12
N VAL A 34 6.49 9.39 9.01
CA VAL A 34 7.12 8.40 9.89
C VAL A 34 8.28 9.09 10.59
N GLU A 35 8.30 9.01 11.92
CA GLU A 35 9.35 9.55 12.77
C GLU A 35 10.07 8.42 13.49
N ILE A 36 11.40 8.41 13.38
CA ILE A 36 12.29 7.45 14.02
C ILE A 36 13.19 8.22 14.98
N ASP A 37 13.17 7.83 16.26
CA ASP A 37 14.17 8.30 17.21
C ASP A 37 15.53 7.73 16.80
N THR A 38 16.58 8.55 16.91
CA THR A 38 17.97 8.12 16.72
C THR A 38 18.84 8.73 17.82
N PRO A 39 20.06 8.20 18.08
CA PRO A 39 21.00 8.81 19.02
C PRO A 39 21.37 10.27 18.68
N ARG A 40 21.16 10.71 17.43
CA ARG A 40 21.45 12.07 16.95
C ARG A 40 20.20 12.98 16.91
N GLY A 41 19.05 12.50 17.42
CA GLY A 41 17.76 13.18 17.35
C GLY A 41 16.79 12.50 16.40
N VAL A 42 15.59 13.05 16.29
CA VAL A 42 14.51 12.49 15.46
C VAL A 42 14.85 12.63 13.98
N ARG A 43 14.61 11.56 13.21
CA ARG A 43 14.61 11.56 11.75
C ARG A 43 13.21 11.27 11.26
N ASP A 44 12.81 11.95 10.19
CA ASP A 44 11.48 11.77 9.62
C ASP A 44 11.52 11.67 8.10
N GLY A 45 10.43 11.13 7.56
CA GLY A 45 10.13 11.11 6.14
C GLY A 45 8.63 11.13 5.94
N SER A 46 8.18 11.61 4.78
CA SER A 46 6.76 11.60 4.43
C SER A 46 6.50 11.32 2.95
N SER A 47 5.32 10.78 2.67
CA SER A 47 4.78 10.58 1.33
C SER A 47 3.31 10.98 1.29
N VAL A 48 2.92 11.71 0.24
CA VAL A 48 1.52 12.00 -0.09
C VAL A 48 1.03 10.94 -1.06
N MET A 49 -0.10 10.31 -0.72
CA MET A 49 -0.74 9.23 -1.46
C MET A 49 -2.21 9.57 -1.69
N GLN A 50 -2.82 8.92 -2.68
CA GLN A 50 -4.23 9.09 -3.04
C GLN A 50 -4.97 7.77 -2.90
N VAL A 51 -6.13 7.81 -2.25
CA VAL A 51 -7.09 6.70 -2.25
C VAL A 51 -8.24 7.04 -3.18
N ARG A 52 -8.56 6.13 -4.10
CA ARG A 52 -9.83 6.12 -4.82
C ARG A 52 -10.67 4.99 -4.24
N TYR A 53 -11.93 5.25 -3.95
CA TYR A 53 -12.80 4.25 -3.35
C TYR A 53 -14.18 4.27 -4.00
N GLY A 54 -14.80 3.10 -4.09
CA GLY A 54 -16.03 2.89 -4.82
C GLY A 54 -16.80 1.65 -4.39
N VAL A 55 -17.95 1.43 -5.02
CA VAL A 55 -18.71 0.18 -4.88
C VAL A 55 -18.83 -0.43 -6.26
N SER A 56 -18.40 -1.68 -6.37
CA SER A 56 -18.59 -2.51 -7.56
C SER A 56 -19.69 -3.54 -7.30
N TYR A 57 -20.34 -3.98 -8.37
CA TYR A 57 -21.40 -5.00 -8.32
C TYR A 57 -20.88 -6.30 -8.91
N ASN A 58 -20.99 -7.39 -8.15
CA ASN A 58 -20.61 -8.71 -8.62
C ASN A 58 -21.71 -9.29 -9.51
N ILE A 59 -21.40 -9.44 -10.81
CA ILE A 59 -22.31 -9.96 -11.83
C ILE A 59 -22.64 -11.46 -11.66
N ASN A 60 -21.86 -12.22 -10.87
CA ASN A 60 -22.02 -13.66 -10.68
C ASN A 60 -22.66 -14.06 -9.33
N GLY A 61 -23.16 -13.10 -8.55
CA GLY A 61 -23.74 -13.40 -7.23
C GLY A 61 -24.61 -12.32 -6.59
N GLY A 62 -24.89 -11.19 -7.29
CA GLY A 62 -25.85 -10.18 -6.83
C GLY A 62 -25.42 -9.38 -5.59
N GLY A 63 -24.12 -9.28 -5.32
CA GLY A 63 -23.57 -8.58 -4.16
C GLY A 63 -22.83 -7.29 -4.51
N GLN A 64 -22.78 -6.35 -3.56
CA GLN A 64 -21.87 -5.19 -3.62
C GLN A 64 -20.51 -5.58 -3.05
N GLN A 65 -19.44 -5.05 -3.61
CA GLN A 65 -18.09 -5.13 -3.08
C GLN A 65 -17.47 -3.72 -3.00
N ALA A 66 -16.68 -3.50 -1.96
CA ALA A 66 -15.88 -2.28 -1.83
C ALA A 66 -14.71 -2.36 -2.81
N ASP A 67 -14.56 -1.32 -3.61
CA ASP A 67 -13.41 -1.14 -4.48
C ASP A 67 -12.53 -0.04 -3.91
N VAL A 68 -11.24 -0.30 -3.74
CA VAL A 68 -10.31 0.66 -3.14
C VAL A 68 -8.95 0.55 -3.82
N ASP A 69 -8.53 1.64 -4.45
CA ASP A 69 -7.23 1.77 -5.08
C ASP A 69 -6.38 2.78 -4.31
N LEU A 70 -5.12 2.43 -4.07
CA LEU A 70 -4.11 3.33 -3.52
C LEU A 70 -3.13 3.70 -4.64
N ASP A 71 -2.92 4.99 -4.86
CA ASP A 71 -1.87 5.50 -5.75
C ASP A 71 -0.85 6.29 -4.93
N GLY A 72 0.41 5.87 -5.01
CA GLY A 72 1.51 6.55 -4.33
C GLY A 72 2.72 5.65 -4.08
N GLU A 73 3.62 6.14 -3.24
CA GLU A 73 4.88 5.47 -2.95
C GLU A 73 5.12 5.40 -1.44
N ALA A 74 5.83 4.36 -1.03
CA ALA A 74 6.26 4.13 0.34
C ALA A 74 6.99 5.36 0.93
N VAL A 75 6.90 5.53 2.24
CA VAL A 75 7.62 6.59 2.95
C VAL A 75 9.06 6.14 3.15
N PHE A 76 10.04 6.91 2.65
CA PHE A 76 11.46 6.66 2.88
C PHE A 76 11.99 7.62 3.96
N VAL A 77 12.50 7.08 5.06
CA VAL A 77 13.15 7.82 6.14
C VAL A 77 14.66 7.58 6.06
N ASP A 78 15.42 8.64 5.82
CA ASP A 78 16.88 8.60 5.82
C ASP A 78 17.41 8.73 7.26
N LEU A 79 18.09 7.69 7.74
CA LEU A 79 18.68 7.66 9.08
C LEU A 79 20.13 8.16 9.11
N GLY A 80 20.71 8.46 7.94
CA GLY A 80 22.11 8.80 7.76
C GLY A 80 23.03 7.56 7.63
N ASP A 81 24.25 7.80 7.14
CA ASP A 81 25.28 6.77 6.91
C ASP A 81 24.81 5.60 6.02
N GLY A 82 23.91 5.87 5.08
CA GLY A 82 23.34 4.85 4.19
C GLY A 82 22.25 3.98 4.84
N ARG A 83 21.92 4.19 6.12
CA ARG A 83 20.81 3.50 6.78
C ARG A 83 19.49 4.20 6.51
N HIS A 84 18.42 3.43 6.42
CA HIS A 84 17.09 3.95 6.14
C HIS A 84 16.00 3.02 6.67
N VAL A 85 14.82 3.58 6.85
CA VAL A 85 13.59 2.84 7.12
C VAL A 85 12.56 3.22 6.07
N ILE A 86 11.82 2.23 5.57
CA ILE A 86 10.79 2.41 4.56
C ILE A 86 9.47 1.90 5.11
N ALA A 87 8.47 2.77 5.24
CA ALA A 87 7.10 2.33 5.52
C ALA A 87 6.43 1.88 4.22
N VAL A 88 6.30 0.57 4.05
CA VAL A 88 5.76 -0.02 2.83
C VAL A 88 4.24 0.13 2.77
N LEU A 89 3.64 0.00 1.59
CA LEU A 89 2.21 0.23 1.35
C LEU A 89 1.34 -0.97 1.75
N GLY A 90 1.58 -1.54 2.94
CA GLY A 90 0.84 -2.69 3.46
C GLY A 90 1.56 -3.46 4.57
N HIS A 91 1.12 -4.69 4.80
CA HIS A 91 1.74 -5.61 5.74
C HIS A 91 2.16 -6.92 5.04
N PRO A 92 3.46 -7.24 4.93
CA PRO A 92 3.90 -8.58 4.55
C PRO A 92 3.46 -9.57 5.63
N LEU A 93 2.71 -10.62 5.24
CA LEU A 93 2.44 -11.74 6.13
C LEU A 93 3.57 -12.75 5.95
N LEU A 94 4.65 -12.53 6.70
CA LEU A 94 5.82 -13.40 6.65
C LEU A 94 5.40 -14.87 6.90
N ARG A 95 5.83 -15.78 6.01
CA ARG A 95 5.57 -17.24 5.89
C ARG A 95 4.41 -17.73 5.04
N SER A 96 3.39 -16.94 4.73
CA SER A 96 2.32 -17.39 3.82
C SER A 96 2.60 -17.04 2.34
N GLY A 97 3.68 -16.31 2.07
CA GLY A 97 3.93 -15.67 0.76
C GLY A 97 2.88 -14.62 0.40
N ALA A 98 1.89 -14.41 1.27
CA ALA A 98 0.85 -13.41 1.10
C ALA A 98 1.30 -12.08 1.70
N TYR A 99 0.76 -11.00 1.16
CA TYR A 99 0.81 -9.69 1.78
C TYR A 99 -0.62 -9.17 1.84
N GLU A 100 -0.98 -8.57 2.96
CA GLU A 100 -2.24 -7.84 3.02
C GLU A 100 -1.94 -6.42 2.50
N GLN A 101 -2.52 -6.03 1.37
CA GLN A 101 -2.56 -4.63 0.90
C GLN A 101 -3.52 -3.81 1.76
N ARG A 102 -3.36 -3.91 3.07
CA ARG A 102 -4.30 -3.44 4.09
C ARG A 102 -3.81 -2.18 4.77
N PHE A 103 -3.01 -1.38 4.05
CA PHE A 103 -2.81 0.00 4.45
C PHE A 103 -3.89 0.85 3.77
N LEU A 104 -5.08 0.85 4.36
CA LEU A 104 -6.13 1.79 4.02
C LEU A 104 -6.18 2.87 5.11
N PRO A 105 -5.88 4.14 4.80
CA PRO A 105 -6.06 5.26 5.72
C PRO A 105 -7.44 5.30 6.38
N ALA A 106 -8.47 4.84 5.68
CA ALA A 106 -9.82 4.74 6.22
C ALA A 106 -9.90 3.86 7.48
N ASP A 107 -9.07 2.82 7.59
CA ASP A 107 -8.98 1.98 8.79
C ASP A 107 -8.46 2.76 10.01
N ALA A 108 -7.69 3.84 9.78
CA ALA A 108 -7.26 4.75 10.84
C ALA A 108 -8.44 5.52 11.46
N PHE A 109 -9.45 5.84 10.66
CA PHE A 109 -10.62 6.61 11.09
C PHE A 109 -11.86 5.75 11.40
N PHE A 110 -11.94 4.52 10.84
CA PHE A 110 -13.08 3.61 10.95
C PHE A 110 -12.66 2.14 11.19
N PRO A 111 -11.91 1.83 12.26
CA PRO A 111 -11.32 0.51 12.48
C PRO A 111 -12.35 -0.63 12.63
N ASP A 112 -13.58 -0.34 13.07
CA ASP A 112 -14.63 -1.34 13.32
C ASP A 112 -15.57 -1.61 12.13
N TYR A 113 -15.26 -1.04 10.97
CA TYR A 113 -16.13 -1.09 9.81
C TYR A 113 -15.58 -2.06 8.77
N SER A 114 -16.44 -2.94 8.23
CA SER A 114 -16.10 -3.66 7.00
C SER A 114 -15.88 -2.68 5.85
N SER A 115 -15.09 -3.05 4.84
CA SER A 115 -14.76 -2.18 3.71
C SER A 115 -15.99 -1.52 3.05
N LEU A 116 -17.09 -2.27 2.86
CA LEU A 116 -18.37 -1.72 2.37
C LEU A 116 -19.00 -0.71 3.34
N ARG A 117 -19.00 -1.00 4.64
CA ARG A 117 -19.53 -0.08 5.66
C ARG A 117 -18.66 1.18 5.75
N GLN A 118 -17.34 1.07 5.62
CA GLN A 118 -16.43 2.21 5.58
C GLN A 118 -16.76 3.12 4.40
N ILE A 119 -16.87 2.57 3.18
CA ILE A 119 -17.19 3.36 2.00
C ILE A 119 -18.56 4.05 2.12
N ARG A 120 -19.56 3.37 2.71
CA ARG A 120 -20.87 3.99 3.00
C ARG A 120 -20.76 5.10 4.04
N ALA A 121 -19.97 4.91 5.11
CA ALA A 121 -19.73 5.94 6.12
C ALA A 121 -19.00 7.16 5.52
N LEU A 122 -18.02 6.94 4.64
CA LEU A 122 -17.34 7.99 3.87
C LEU A 122 -18.28 8.72 2.91
N LYS A 123 -19.19 8.00 2.25
CA LYS A 123 -20.23 8.60 1.41
C LYS A 123 -21.17 9.47 2.25
N ALA A 124 -21.58 8.98 3.43
CA ALA A 124 -22.48 9.67 4.35
C ALA A 124 -21.82 10.89 5.03
N SER A 125 -20.50 10.88 5.26
CA SER A 125 -19.75 12.02 5.79
C SER A 125 -19.55 13.15 4.76
N GLY A 126 -20.19 13.04 3.58
CA GLY A 126 -20.08 14.02 2.50
C GLY A 126 -18.73 13.97 1.78
N LYS A 127 -18.03 12.82 1.81
CA LYS A 127 -16.73 12.57 1.15
C LYS A 127 -15.57 13.42 1.67
N LYS A 128 -15.73 14.09 2.83
CA LYS A 128 -14.71 14.98 3.40
C LYS A 128 -14.10 14.34 4.65
N LEU A 129 -13.20 13.38 4.44
CA LEU A 129 -12.21 13.07 5.46
C LEU A 129 -11.38 14.33 5.70
N GLN A 130 -11.13 14.66 6.97
CA GLN A 130 -10.31 15.82 7.37
C GLN A 130 -9.59 15.49 8.67
N GLY A 131 -8.53 16.24 8.94
CA GLY A 131 -7.77 16.13 10.18
C GLY A 131 -6.57 15.20 10.08
N ALA A 132 -5.97 14.93 11.24
CA ALA A 132 -4.81 14.10 11.37
C ALA A 132 -4.91 13.23 12.62
N ALA A 133 -4.35 12.03 12.55
CA ALA A 133 -4.31 11.08 13.65
C ALA A 133 -2.95 10.38 13.68
N ASP A 134 -2.47 10.12 14.89
CA ASP A 134 -1.35 9.20 15.10
C ASP A 134 -1.90 7.77 14.99
N LEU A 135 -1.18 6.91 14.27
CA LEU A 135 -1.62 5.54 14.03
C LEU A 135 -1.34 4.67 15.27
N ALA A 136 -2.32 3.85 15.64
CA ALA A 136 -2.12 2.78 16.61
C ALA A 136 -1.17 1.71 16.05
N VAL A 137 -0.52 0.94 16.92
CA VAL A 137 0.47 -0.10 16.56
C VAL A 137 -0.06 -1.04 15.48
N GLU A 138 -1.34 -1.40 15.56
CA GLU A 138 -2.01 -2.31 14.64
C GLU A 138 -2.27 -1.72 13.24
N GLN A 139 -2.28 -0.38 13.13
CA GLN A 139 -2.54 0.39 11.92
C GLN A 139 -1.25 0.86 11.24
N ILE A 140 -0.12 0.78 11.93
CA ILE A 140 1.18 1.19 11.39
C ILE A 140 1.59 0.21 10.29
N PRO A 141 1.79 0.66 9.03
CA PRO A 141 2.28 -0.21 7.99
C PRO A 141 3.63 -0.81 8.37
N SER A 142 3.95 -1.97 7.81
CA SER A 142 5.24 -2.57 8.13
C SER A 142 6.40 -1.66 7.69
N LEU A 143 7.41 -1.58 8.54
CA LEU A 143 8.63 -0.85 8.25
C LEU A 143 9.69 -1.87 7.82
N ALA A 144 10.31 -1.59 6.68
CA ALA A 144 11.37 -2.40 6.12
C ALA A 144 12.65 -1.57 5.94
N THR A 145 13.75 -2.27 5.73
CA THR A 145 15.02 -1.68 5.31
C THR A 145 15.66 -2.58 4.28
N PHE A 146 16.55 -2.04 3.47
CA PHE A 146 17.54 -2.82 2.74
C PHE A 146 18.87 -2.64 3.48
N GLU A 147 19.45 -3.72 4.00
CA GLU A 147 20.72 -3.63 4.74
C GLU A 147 21.79 -2.88 3.94
N ARG A 148 21.74 -3.03 2.61
CA ARG A 148 22.49 -2.22 1.65
C ARG A 148 21.50 -1.58 0.68
N PRO A 149 21.39 -0.23 0.62
CA PRO A 149 20.43 0.44 -0.26
C PRO A 149 20.55 0.09 -1.75
N ALA A 150 21.76 -0.24 -2.18
CA ALA A 150 22.06 -0.64 -3.55
C ALA A 150 21.82 -2.13 -3.84
N ASP A 151 21.46 -2.93 -2.82
CA ASP A 151 21.27 -4.37 -2.93
C ASP A 151 19.79 -4.76 -2.71
N PRO A 152 19.04 -5.03 -3.79
CA PRO A 152 17.63 -5.42 -3.69
C PRO A 152 17.42 -6.76 -3.00
N THR A 153 18.46 -7.58 -2.80
CA THR A 153 18.37 -8.89 -2.13
C THR A 153 18.39 -8.80 -0.60
N SER A 154 18.64 -7.60 -0.07
CA SER A 154 18.91 -7.39 1.36
C SER A 154 17.71 -6.87 2.16
N ALA A 155 16.49 -7.12 1.69
CA ALA A 155 15.30 -6.62 2.36
C ALA A 155 15.10 -7.31 3.72
N ARG A 156 14.82 -6.51 4.75
CA ARG A 156 14.44 -6.95 6.09
C ARG A 156 13.25 -6.15 6.60
N VAL A 157 12.28 -6.82 7.21
CA VAL A 157 11.20 -6.15 7.96
C VAL A 157 11.71 -5.90 9.38
N VAL A 158 11.66 -4.66 9.82
CA VAL A 158 12.19 -4.23 11.13
C VAL A 158 11.07 -3.82 12.09
N TYR A 159 9.87 -3.58 11.57
CA TYR A 159 8.68 -3.33 12.38
C TYR A 159 7.45 -3.83 11.63
N GLY A 160 6.48 -4.41 12.32
CA GLY A 160 5.21 -4.79 11.70
C GLY A 160 4.59 -6.02 12.31
N ARG A 161 3.97 -6.85 11.47
CA ARG A 161 3.23 -8.05 11.90
C ARG A 161 3.74 -9.27 11.16
N ALA A 162 3.78 -10.40 11.85
CA ALA A 162 4.13 -11.69 11.25
C ALA A 162 3.23 -12.80 11.77
N ILE A 163 3.23 -13.93 11.06
CA ILE A 163 2.60 -15.16 11.53
C ILE A 163 3.72 -16.09 12.01
N ARG A 164 3.58 -16.59 13.24
CA ARG A 164 4.48 -17.60 13.82
C ARG A 164 3.68 -18.85 14.18
N MET A 165 4.27 -20.02 13.92
CA MET A 165 3.75 -21.28 14.45
C MET A 165 4.18 -21.38 15.91
N VAL A 166 3.21 -21.57 16.79
CA VAL A 166 3.42 -21.81 18.22
C VAL A 166 2.87 -23.18 18.54
N ALA A 167 3.72 -24.04 19.10
CA ALA A 167 3.28 -25.32 19.62
C ALA A 167 2.52 -25.09 20.94
N ASP A 168 1.28 -25.55 21.06
CA ASP A 168 0.44 -25.35 22.25
C ASP A 168 0.06 -26.66 22.96
N GLY A 169 0.86 -27.72 22.82
CA GLY A 169 0.60 -29.02 23.44
C GLY A 169 -0.58 -29.79 22.81
N ALA A 170 -1.46 -29.12 22.07
CA ALA A 170 -2.52 -29.70 21.23
C ALA A 170 -2.17 -29.72 19.74
N GLY A 171 -1.09 -29.06 19.33
CA GLY A 171 -0.58 -29.02 17.96
C GLY A 171 0.24 -27.76 17.73
N GLU A 172 0.50 -27.44 16.45
CA GLU A 172 1.03 -26.13 16.06
C GLU A 172 -0.13 -25.22 15.65
N ARG A 173 -0.10 -23.96 16.10
CA ARG A 173 -1.09 -22.94 15.73
C ARG A 173 -0.43 -21.68 15.22
N GLU A 174 -1.00 -21.14 14.16
CA GLU A 174 -0.64 -19.83 13.64
C GLU A 174 -1.04 -18.74 14.65
N THR A 175 -0.06 -17.95 15.07
CA THR A 175 -0.25 -16.80 15.94
C THR A 175 0.29 -15.57 15.25
N ARG A 176 -0.52 -14.50 15.25
CA ARG A 176 -0.05 -13.18 14.81
C ARG A 176 0.83 -12.59 15.91
N VAL A 177 2.05 -12.22 15.54
CA VAL A 177 3.02 -11.56 16.43
C VAL A 177 3.38 -10.19 15.89
N HIS A 178 3.75 -9.31 16.81
CA HIS A 178 4.34 -8.03 16.47
C HIS A 178 5.85 -8.17 16.31
N ILE A 179 6.41 -7.47 15.32
CA ILE A 179 7.84 -7.32 15.10
C ILE A 179 8.19 -5.89 15.47
N ASP A 180 9.16 -5.75 16.37
CA ASP A 180 9.89 -4.50 16.60
C ASP A 180 11.37 -4.86 16.81
N GLU A 181 12.12 -4.78 15.72
CA GLU A 181 13.55 -5.09 15.63
C GLU A 181 14.37 -3.83 15.28
N ILE A 182 13.77 -2.63 15.37
CA ILE A 182 14.44 -1.38 14.98
C ILE A 182 15.74 -1.17 15.79
N ALA A 183 15.68 -1.33 17.11
CA ALA A 183 16.85 -1.20 17.97
C ALA A 183 17.87 -2.33 17.75
N GLU A 184 17.41 -3.54 17.41
CA GLU A 184 18.29 -4.67 17.10
C GLU A 184 19.09 -4.42 15.83
N VAL A 185 18.44 -3.88 14.79
CA VAL A 185 19.03 -3.66 13.47
C VAL A 185 19.91 -2.41 13.41
N PHE A 186 19.46 -1.31 14.03
CA PHE A 186 20.13 -0.01 13.91
C PHE A 186 20.96 0.38 15.14
N GLY A 187 20.77 -0.33 16.26
CA GLY A 187 21.49 -0.13 17.52
C GLY A 187 20.68 0.62 18.58
N ALA A 188 21.27 0.73 19.77
CA ALA A 188 20.64 1.42 20.90
C ALA A 188 20.31 2.88 20.55
N GLY A 189 19.15 3.35 21.00
CA GLY A 189 18.65 4.71 20.75
C GLY A 189 17.88 4.88 19.43
N TYR A 190 17.76 3.81 18.62
CA TYR A 190 16.82 3.77 17.51
C TYR A 190 15.48 3.17 17.95
N ALA A 191 14.38 3.87 17.66
CA ALA A 191 13.03 3.37 17.93
C ALA A 191 12.01 4.04 16.99
N LEU A 192 10.90 3.35 16.72
CA LEU A 192 9.77 4.02 16.09
C LEU A 192 9.18 5.03 17.09
N ARG A 193 9.25 6.31 16.75
CA ARG A 193 8.69 7.37 17.60
C ARG A 193 7.20 7.51 17.34
N ARG A 194 6.83 7.63 16.05
CA ARG A 194 5.46 7.93 15.64
C ARG A 194 5.23 7.66 14.16
N VAL A 195 4.01 7.27 13.82
CA VAL A 195 3.50 7.36 12.45
C VAL A 195 2.22 8.19 12.49
N ARG A 196 2.18 9.24 11.68
CA ARG A 196 1.07 10.18 11.62
C ARG A 196 0.46 10.21 10.24
N LEU A 197 -0.86 10.13 10.20
CA LEU A 197 -1.66 10.28 9.00
C LEU A 197 -2.38 11.62 9.03
N GLU A 198 -2.33 12.36 7.94
CA GLU A 198 -3.00 13.66 7.77
C GLU A 198 -3.73 13.71 6.44
N ILE A 199 -5.01 14.07 6.45
CA ILE A 199 -5.75 14.32 5.21
C ILE A 199 -5.32 15.67 4.64
N VAL A 200 -4.92 15.68 3.37
CA VAL A 200 -4.40 16.87 2.69
C VAL A 200 -5.32 17.30 1.56
N PRO A 201 -5.27 18.58 1.14
CA PRO A 201 -6.02 19.06 -0.02
C PRO A 201 -5.79 18.19 -1.26
N GLU A 202 -6.83 17.99 -2.06
CA GLU A 202 -6.78 17.14 -3.27
C GLU A 202 -5.76 17.62 -4.31
N ASN A 203 -5.40 18.90 -4.31
CA ASN A 203 -4.36 19.45 -5.19
C ASN A 203 -2.93 19.21 -4.69
N THR A 204 -2.73 18.66 -3.48
CA THR A 204 -1.40 18.33 -2.95
C THR A 204 -0.76 17.25 -3.81
N PRO A 205 0.41 17.45 -4.44
CA PRO A 205 1.00 16.47 -5.35
C PRO A 205 1.27 15.12 -4.69
N ILE A 206 0.98 14.03 -5.41
CA ILE A 206 1.34 12.67 -4.99
C ILE A 206 2.87 12.55 -5.03
N THR A 207 3.46 11.99 -3.97
CA THR A 207 4.91 11.84 -3.85
C THR A 207 5.44 10.81 -4.85
N ARG A 208 6.50 11.17 -5.58
CA ARG A 208 7.21 10.32 -6.55
C ARG A 208 8.73 10.47 -6.39
N GLN A 209 9.32 9.72 -5.46
CA GLN A 209 10.73 9.81 -5.09
C GLN A 209 11.41 8.46 -4.83
N ILE A 210 10.67 7.36 -4.61
CA ILE A 210 11.25 6.11 -4.14
C ILE A 210 12.27 5.54 -5.13
N LYS A 211 12.02 5.72 -6.44
CA LYS A 211 12.94 5.34 -7.50
C LYS A 211 14.24 6.16 -7.53
N GLN A 212 14.23 7.37 -6.99
CA GLN A 212 15.44 8.17 -6.83
C GLN A 212 16.26 7.69 -5.62
N ARG A 213 15.56 7.23 -4.58
CA ARG A 213 16.18 6.67 -3.36
C ARG A 213 16.71 5.25 -3.57
N LEU A 214 16.04 4.46 -4.41
CA LEU A 214 16.38 3.08 -4.76
C LEU A 214 16.48 2.94 -6.30
N PRO A 215 17.60 3.36 -6.91
CA PRO A 215 17.71 3.48 -8.38
C PRO A 215 17.54 2.16 -9.14
N TRP A 216 17.87 1.02 -8.51
CA TRP A 216 17.70 -0.31 -9.10
C TRP A 216 16.24 -0.66 -9.39
N LEU A 217 15.25 0.08 -8.84
CA LEU A 217 13.84 -0.04 -9.25
C LEU A 217 13.60 0.34 -10.72
N ASN A 218 14.54 1.01 -11.37
CA ASN A 218 14.50 1.31 -12.80
C ASN A 218 15.32 0.33 -13.65
N ASP A 219 16.09 -0.57 -13.03
CA ASP A 219 16.94 -1.52 -13.74
C ASP A 219 16.10 -2.73 -14.20
N PRO A 220 15.93 -2.94 -15.53
CA PRO A 220 15.24 -4.11 -16.05
C PRO A 220 15.92 -5.44 -15.67
N ASN A 221 17.23 -5.44 -15.42
CA ASN A 221 17.95 -6.64 -14.99
C ASN A 221 17.57 -7.07 -13.57
N VAL A 222 17.03 -6.16 -12.76
CA VAL A 222 16.50 -6.46 -11.43
C VAL A 222 14.99 -6.70 -11.49
N MET A 223 14.26 -5.84 -12.19
CA MET A 223 12.79 -5.81 -12.15
C MET A 223 12.10 -6.72 -13.18
N LYS A 224 12.84 -7.34 -14.10
CA LYS A 224 12.30 -8.33 -15.06
C LYS A 224 12.94 -9.70 -14.86
N ASN A 225 12.30 -10.73 -15.39
CA ASN A 225 12.89 -12.07 -15.40
C ASN A 225 14.12 -12.12 -16.34
N PRO A 226 15.19 -12.83 -15.96
CA PRO A 226 15.28 -13.72 -14.80
C PRO A 226 15.60 -13.03 -13.46
N GLY A 227 16.10 -11.79 -13.46
CA GLY A 227 16.56 -11.12 -12.24
C GLY A 227 15.53 -11.02 -11.12
N TRP A 228 14.29 -10.66 -11.46
CA TRP A 228 13.18 -10.63 -10.50
C TRP A 228 12.99 -11.96 -9.79
N ALA A 229 12.97 -13.07 -10.54
CA ALA A 229 12.77 -14.41 -9.99
C ALA A 229 13.93 -14.89 -9.10
N LEU A 230 15.12 -14.29 -9.25
CA LEU A 230 16.30 -14.60 -8.44
C LEU A 230 16.33 -13.83 -7.11
N LEU A 231 15.47 -12.83 -6.92
CA LEU A 231 15.37 -12.11 -5.66
C LEU A 231 14.79 -13.00 -4.56
N PRO A 232 15.30 -12.91 -3.32
CA PRO A 232 14.68 -13.54 -2.16
C PRO A 232 13.19 -13.21 -2.08
N GLU A 233 12.39 -14.17 -1.59
CA GLU A 233 10.94 -14.00 -1.50
C GLU A 233 10.56 -12.72 -0.74
N LEU A 234 11.19 -12.47 0.41
CA LEU A 234 10.95 -11.28 1.20
C LEU A 234 11.26 -9.99 0.43
N SER A 235 12.38 -9.95 -0.31
CA SER A 235 12.71 -8.82 -1.18
C SER A 235 11.62 -8.56 -2.20
N ARG A 236 11.13 -9.60 -2.89
CA ARG A 236 10.04 -9.44 -3.86
C ARG A 236 8.77 -8.88 -3.21
N ILE A 237 8.41 -9.38 -2.03
CA ILE A 237 7.25 -8.90 -1.28
C ILE A 237 7.42 -7.42 -0.89
N VAL A 238 8.55 -7.05 -0.28
CA VAL A 238 8.83 -5.66 0.11
C VAL A 238 8.82 -4.76 -1.12
N ILE A 239 9.47 -5.15 -2.22
CA ILE A 239 9.53 -4.38 -3.47
C ILE A 239 8.14 -4.15 -4.06
N ASN A 240 7.28 -5.17 -4.08
CA ASN A 240 5.89 -5.04 -4.55
C ASN A 240 5.07 -4.04 -3.72
N LEU A 241 5.48 -3.78 -2.47
CA LEU A 241 4.82 -2.84 -1.57
C LEU A 241 5.47 -1.45 -1.56
N LEU A 242 6.48 -1.19 -2.40
CA LEU A 242 7.12 0.14 -2.46
C LEU A 242 6.32 1.16 -3.27
N VAL A 243 5.56 0.71 -4.26
CA VAL A 243 4.85 1.56 -5.23
C VAL A 243 3.50 0.95 -5.53
N SER A 244 2.46 1.77 -5.51
CA SER A 244 1.13 1.43 -6.01
C SER A 244 0.72 2.43 -7.10
N LYS A 245 -0.02 1.97 -8.11
CA LYS A 245 -0.41 2.73 -9.31
C LYS A 245 -1.90 2.67 -9.54
#